data_AF-A0A3D2W864-F1
#
_entry.id   AF-A0A3D2W864-F1
#
_cell.length_a   1.000
_cell.length_b   1.000
_cell.length_c   1.000
_cell.angle_alpha   90.00
_cell.angle_beta   90.00
_cell.angle_gamma   90.00
#
_symmetry.space_group_name_H-M   'P 1'
#
loop_
_entity.id
_entity.type
_entity.pdbx_description
1 polymer ?
#
loop_
_entity_poly.entity_id
_entity_poly.type
_entity_poly.pdbx_seq_one_letter_code
_entity_poly.pdbx_strand_id
1 'polypeptide(L)'
;MTMVLKLQQLQRNEMPSLQYENLEDFLAEDLWKDETPYSLHEAADQILNVSASQIVRFLSRKAVTDGAKMKLDDFKDVIGGE
;
A
#
# COMPACT_ATOMS: atom_id res chain seq x y z
N MET A 1 13.22 6.66 -8.93
CA MET A 1 12.91 5.98 -10.21
C MET A 1 12.44 4.54 -10.01
N THR A 2 13.11 3.73 -9.19
CA THR A 2 12.76 2.31 -8.96
C THR A 2 11.32 2.10 -8.49
N MET A 3 10.81 2.94 -7.58
CA MET A 3 9.41 2.87 -7.14
C MET A 3 8.41 3.07 -8.29
N VAL A 4 8.64 4.05 -9.16
CA VAL A 4 7.75 4.32 -10.30
C VAL A 4 7.75 3.16 -11.29
N LEU A 5 8.92 2.58 -11.57
CA LEU A 5 9.03 1.41 -12.44
C LEU A 5 8.27 0.21 -11.86
N LYS A 6 8.42 -0.03 -10.56
CA LYS A 6 7.71 -1.12 -9.89
C LYS A 6 6.21 -0.89 -9.86
N LEU A 7 5.77 0.32 -9.56
CA LEU A 7 4.36 0.72 -9.59
C LEU A 7 3.73 0.45 -10.96
N GLN A 8 4.40 0.89 -12.04
CA GLN A 8 3.91 0.65 -13.40
C GLN A 8 3.85 -0.84 -13.75
N GLN A 9 4.83 -1.64 -13.30
CA GLN A 9 4.82 -3.10 -13.49
C GLN A 9 3.62 -3.74 -12.79
N LEU A 10 3.36 -3.37 -11.54
CA LEU A 10 2.24 -3.89 -10.75
C LEU A 10 0.89 -3.45 -11.33
N GLN A 11 0.78 -2.18 -11.76
CA GLN A 11 -0.42 -1.66 -12.43
C GLN A 11 -0.77 -2.42 -13.70
N ARG A 12 0.26 -2.75 -14.50
CA ARG A 12 0.05 -3.42 -15.79
C ARG A 12 -0.39 -4.88 -15.65
N ASN A 13 0.11 -5.58 -14.63
CA ASN A 13 -0.03 -7.03 -14.54
C ASN A 13 -1.09 -7.51 -13.54
N GLU A 14 -1.22 -6.83 -12.40
CA GLU A 14 -1.93 -7.40 -11.24
C GLU A 14 -2.88 -6.40 -10.55
N MET A 15 -2.53 -5.11 -10.50
CA MET A 15 -3.25 -4.11 -9.69
C MET A 15 -3.39 -2.76 -10.41
N PRO A 16 -4.26 -2.66 -11.43
CA PRO A 16 -4.39 -1.45 -12.26
C PRO A 16 -4.78 -0.19 -11.47
N SER A 17 -5.44 -0.33 -10.31
CA SER A 17 -5.84 0.77 -9.43
C SER A 17 -4.81 1.11 -8.34
N LEU A 18 -3.64 0.46 -8.33
CA LEU A 18 -2.60 0.75 -7.33
C LEU A 18 -2.10 2.19 -7.51
N GLN A 19 -2.18 2.99 -6.44
CA GLN A 19 -1.67 4.36 -6.43
C GLN A 19 -0.26 4.41 -5.86
N TYR A 20 0.46 5.49 -6.15
CA TYR A 20 1.81 5.69 -5.64
C TYR A 20 1.83 5.74 -4.10
N GLU A 21 0.87 6.46 -3.50
CA GLU A 21 0.72 6.61 -2.05
C GLU A 21 0.56 5.25 -1.35
N ASN A 22 -0.23 4.34 -1.93
CA ASN A 22 -0.40 2.98 -1.41
C ASN A 22 0.93 2.20 -1.36
N LEU A 23 1.80 2.39 -2.35
CA LEU A 23 3.11 1.75 -2.39
C LEU A 23 4.07 2.40 -1.40
N GLU A 24 4.04 3.72 -1.27
CA GLU A 24 4.84 4.46 -0.29
C GLU A 24 4.48 4.06 1.15
N ASP A 25 3.18 4.04 1.47
CA ASP A 25 2.67 3.59 2.77
C ASP A 25 3.07 2.14 3.05
N PHE A 26 2.97 1.25 2.06
CA PHE A 26 3.42 -0.14 2.22
C PHE A 26 4.91 -0.23 2.56
N LEU A 27 5.75 0.55 1.88
CA LEU A 27 7.19 0.54 2.14
C LEU A 27 7.51 1.06 3.55
N ALA A 28 6.86 2.15 3.96
CA ALA A 28 7.11 2.79 5.26
C ALA A 28 6.51 2.02 6.45
N GLU A 29 5.28 1.52 6.30
CA GLU A 29 4.50 0.95 7.40
C GLU A 29 4.59 -0.58 7.50
N ASP A 30 5.04 -1.28 6.46
CA ASP A 30 5.13 -2.75 6.43
C ASP A 30 6.53 -3.23 6.05
N LEU A 31 7.04 -2.88 4.86
CA LEU A 31 8.30 -3.45 4.35
C LEU A 31 9.54 -3.04 5.16
N TRP A 32 9.65 -1.76 5.51
CA TRP A 32 10.78 -1.18 6.24
C TRP A 32 10.44 -0.79 7.67
N LYS A 33 9.34 -1.33 8.18
CA LYS A 33 8.85 -1.01 9.51
C LYS A 33 9.85 -1.38 10.60
N ASP A 34 10.42 -2.58 10.50
CA ASP A 34 11.32 -3.14 11.52
C ASP A 34 12.79 -2.90 11.17
N GLU A 35 13.15 -2.89 9.88
CA GLU A 35 14.50 -2.64 9.40
C GLU A 35 14.49 -1.89 8.07
N THR A 36 15.14 -0.73 8.07
CA THR A 36 15.35 0.07 6.86
C THR A 36 16.62 -0.39 6.13
N PRO A 37 16.64 -0.38 4.79
CA PRO A 37 17.81 -0.78 4.01
C PRO A 37 19.01 0.13 4.29
N TYR A 38 20.20 -0.46 4.43
CA TYR A 38 21.44 0.27 4.71
C TYR A 38 22.01 1.01 3.48
N SER A 39 21.59 0.58 2.28
CA SER A 39 22.10 1.11 1.01
C SER A 39 20.99 1.33 -0.03
N LEU A 40 21.24 2.23 -0.99
CA LEU A 40 20.31 2.47 -2.10
C LEU A 40 20.11 1.24 -2.99
N HIS A 41 21.14 0.40 -3.11
CA HIS A 41 21.05 -0.84 -3.89
C HIS A 41 20.11 -1.85 -3.21
N GLU A 42 20.25 -2.06 -1.89
CA GLU A 42 19.30 -2.89 -1.14
C GLU A 42 17.88 -2.35 -1.22
N ALA A 43 17.70 -1.04 -1.04
CA ALA A 43 16.37 -0.43 -1.15
C ALA A 43 15.74 -0.71 -2.52
N ALA A 44 16.52 -0.56 -3.59
CA ALA A 44 16.06 -0.83 -4.95
C ALA A 44 15.73 -2.31 -5.16
N ASP A 45 16.56 -3.23 -4.66
CA ASP A 45 16.33 -4.67 -4.78
C ASP A 45 15.07 -5.11 -4.01
N GLN A 46 14.92 -4.64 -2.78
CA GLN A 46 13.73 -4.89 -1.96
C GLN A 46 12.46 -4.37 -2.63
N ILE A 47 12.46 -3.14 -3.17
CA ILE A 47 11.32 -2.59 -3.92
C ILE A 47 10.99 -3.46 -5.15
N LEU A 48 12.00 -3.86 -5.93
CA LEU A 48 11.78 -4.65 -7.14
C LEU A 48 11.24 -6.05 -6.85
N ASN A 49 11.58 -6.62 -5.70
CA ASN A 49 11.09 -7.92 -5.25
C ASN A 49 9.72 -7.89 -4.55
N VAL A 50 9.11 -6.72 -4.34
CA VAL A 50 7.75 -6.62 -3.79
C VAL A 50 6.74 -7.34 -4.68
N SER A 51 5.87 -8.15 -4.08
CA SER A 51 4.79 -8.84 -4.77
C SER A 51 3.44 -8.14 -4.59
N ALA A 52 2.53 -8.33 -5.55
CA ALA A 52 1.18 -7.79 -5.45
C ALA A 52 0.42 -8.32 -4.22
N SER A 53 0.63 -9.60 -3.87
CA SER A 53 -0.04 -10.23 -2.74
C SER A 53 0.33 -9.61 -1.38
N GLN A 54 1.58 -9.16 -1.21
CA GLN A 54 2.01 -8.43 -0.02
C GLN A 54 1.31 -7.08 0.09
N ILE A 55 1.25 -6.33 -1.01
CA ILE A 55 0.57 -5.03 -1.05
C ILE A 55 -0.94 -5.19 -0.78
N VAL A 56 -1.60 -6.16 -1.41
CA VAL A 56 -3.03 -6.43 -1.17
C VAL A 56 -3.29 -6.80 0.29
N ARG A 57 -2.43 -7.63 0.89
CA ARG A 57 -2.54 -7.99 2.31
C ARG A 57 -2.41 -6.75 3.20
N PHE A 58 -1.43 -5.89 2.93
CA PHE A 58 -1.24 -4.65 3.67
C PHE A 58 -2.46 -3.73 3.54
N LEU A 59 -2.92 -3.45 2.32
CA LEU A 59 -4.08 -2.59 2.09
C LEU A 59 -5.36 -3.13 2.74
N SER A 60 -5.56 -4.45 2.72
CA SER A 60 -6.70 -5.09 3.40
C SER A 60 -6.63 -4.87 4.91
N ARG A 61 -5.45 -5.03 5.51
CA ARG A 61 -5.24 -4.79 6.94
C ARG A 61 -5.41 -3.31 7.30
N LYS A 62 -4.92 -2.40 6.45
CA LYS A 62 -5.06 -0.95 6.61
C LYS A 62 -6.52 -0.55 6.55
N ALA A 63 -7.28 -1.01 5.55
CA ALA A 63 -8.71 -0.76 5.43
C ALA A 63 -9.53 -1.24 6.63
N VAL A 64 -9.23 -2.42 7.19
CA VAL A 64 -9.88 -2.91 8.42
C VAL A 64 -9.55 -2.02 9.62
N THR A 65 -8.29 -1.62 9.74
CA THR A 65 -7.82 -0.78 10.85
C THR A 65 -8.42 0.61 10.79
N ASP A 66 -8.47 1.20 9.60
CA ASP A 66 -9.02 2.53 9.37
C ASP A 66 -10.53 2.52 9.53
N GLY A 67 -11.22 1.50 8.99
CA GLY A 67 -12.65 1.31 9.19
C GLY A 67 -13.03 1.11 10.67
N ALA A 68 -12.18 0.46 11.46
CA ALA A 68 -12.40 0.34 12.91
C ALA A 68 -12.21 1.66 13.69
N LYS A 69 -11.44 2.61 13.14
CA LYS A 69 -11.21 3.94 13.73
C LYS A 69 -12.25 4.97 13.29
N MET A 70 -12.95 4.73 12.18
CA MET A 70 -14.04 5.61 11.71
C MET A 70 -15.21 5.58 12.70
N LYS A 71 -15.82 6.76 12.94
CA LYS A 71 -16.99 6.85 13.81
C LYS A 71 -18.24 6.46 13.03
N LEU A 72 -19.27 5.96 13.71
CA LEU A 72 -20.57 5.63 13.10
C LEU A 72 -21.19 6.82 12.33
N ASP A 73 -20.88 8.06 12.73
CA ASP A 73 -21.30 9.27 12.02
C ASP A 73 -20.66 9.43 10.63
N ASP A 74 -19.48 8.85 10.37
CA ASP A 74 -18.85 8.86 9.04
C ASP A 74 -19.57 7.93 8.05
N PHE A 75 -20.39 6.98 8.54
CA PHE A 75 -21.21 6.10 7.72
C PHE A 75 -22.61 6.65 7.43
N LYS A 76 -22.96 7.82 7.99
CA LYS A 76 -24.30 8.42 7.83
C LYS A 76 -24.58 8.83 6.38
N ASP A 77 -23.58 9.32 5.66
CA ASP A 77 -23.68 9.63 4.22
C ASP A 77 -23.73 8.37 3.34
N VAL A 78 -23.19 7.24 3.82
CA VAL A 78 -23.14 5.99 3.04
C VAL A 78 -24.40 5.14 3.24
N ILE A 79 -24.98 5.16 4.44
CA ILE A 79 -26.17 4.37 4.81
C ILE A 79 -27.46 5.20 4.77
N GLY A 80 -27.37 6.52 4.97
CA GLY A 80 -28.51 7.42 5.12
C GLY A 80 -29.06 8.00 3.83
N GLY A 81 -29.00 7.23 2.73
CA GLY A 81 -29.32 7.67 1.36
C GLY A 81 -30.45 8.70 1.25
N GLU A 82 -30.23 9.70 0.39
CA GLU A 82 -31.33 10.48 -0.19
C GLU A 82 -32.23 9.60 -1.07
#